data_AF-A0A507SQ16-F1
#
_entry.id   AF-A0A507SQ16-F1
#
_cell.length_a   1.000
_cell.length_b   1.000
_cell.length_c   1.000
_cell.angle_alpha   90.00
_cell.angle_beta   90.00
_cell.angle_gamma   90.00
#
_symmetry.space_group_name_H-M   'P 1'
#
loop_
_entity.id
_entity.type
_entity.pdbx_description
1 polymer ?
#
loop_
_entity_poly.entity_id
_entity_poly.type
_entity_poly.pdbx_seq_one_letter_code
_entity_poly.pdbx_strand_id
1 'polypeptide(L)'
;MNNVQINAIKYFEHLSKANGIHWSLSPDFVKALINMKLNGQYFGICLYWADFIKLQSRFPEYFKYDVVSSSRNWLPFYLYDGQIFYIQLIVGTSETMIKKLDKKMINALKFWSNSKRSIWTYFKGKGLPKPTVNSIVMAFLDPKPTQFLVINNVYEKFKFYKNLNWNNLDYIEYEGQKFPCLSNFKQ
;
A
#
# COMPACT_ATOMS: atom_id res chain seq x y z
N MET A 1 17.52 0.99 -10.52
CA MET A 1 17.23 2.10 -9.61
C MET A 1 18.26 3.17 -9.87
N ASN A 2 17.81 4.41 -10.00
CA ASN A 2 18.73 5.53 -10.11
C ASN A 2 19.21 5.98 -8.71
N ASN A 3 20.24 6.83 -8.66
CA ASN A 3 20.79 7.33 -7.39
C ASN A 3 19.74 8.03 -6.53
N VAL A 4 18.78 8.72 -7.14
CA VAL A 4 17.69 9.40 -6.40
C VAL A 4 16.81 8.38 -5.67
N GLN A 5 16.44 7.27 -6.32
CA GLN A 5 15.66 6.20 -5.69
C GLN A 5 16.42 5.53 -4.53
N ILE A 6 17.72 5.26 -4.72
CA ILE A 6 18.57 4.70 -3.65
C ILE A 6 18.59 5.65 -2.46
N ASN A 7 18.81 6.94 -2.69
CA ASN A 7 18.86 7.95 -1.64
C ASN A 7 17.49 8.12 -0.96
N ALA A 8 16.41 8.11 -1.73
CA ALA A 8 15.04 8.18 -1.22
C ALA A 8 14.76 7.03 -0.24
N ILE A 9 15.14 5.79 -0.60
CA ILE A 9 14.92 4.61 0.25
C ILE A 9 15.81 4.66 1.50
N LYS A 10 17.09 5.04 1.37
CA LYS A 10 17.98 5.20 2.53
C LYS A 10 17.45 6.24 3.51
N TYR A 11 16.93 7.36 2.99
CA TYR A 11 16.33 8.40 3.83
C TYR A 11 15.02 7.92 4.47
N PHE A 12 14.18 7.23 3.71
CA PHE A 12 12.97 6.60 4.24
C PHE A 12 13.29 5.60 5.37
N GLU A 13 14.31 4.77 5.18
CA GLU A 13 14.76 3.79 6.18
C GLU A 13 15.29 4.49 7.44
N HIS A 14 16.06 5.56 7.27
CA HIS A 14 16.51 6.41 8.38
C HIS A 14 15.33 6.97 9.18
N LEU A 15 14.34 7.57 8.51
CA LEU A 15 13.13 8.10 9.15
C LEU A 15 12.35 6.99 9.85
N SER A 16 12.15 5.85 9.21
CA SER A 16 11.40 4.72 9.79
C SER A 16 12.08 4.19 11.05
N LYS A 17 13.40 3.94 10.97
CA LYS A 17 14.20 3.42 12.09
C LYS A 17 14.24 4.39 13.27
N ALA A 18 14.43 5.69 13.02
CA ALA A 18 14.42 6.72 14.06
C ALA A 18 13.07 6.82 14.79
N ASN A 19 11.99 6.33 14.17
CA ASN A 19 10.64 6.38 14.72
C ASN A 19 10.14 5.01 15.22
N GLY A 20 11.00 3.99 15.22
CA GLY A 20 10.64 2.62 15.64
C GLY A 20 9.57 1.99 14.74
N ILE A 21 9.60 2.30 13.44
CA ILE A 21 8.62 1.84 12.46
C ILE A 21 9.25 0.74 11.61
N HIS A 22 8.53 -0.38 11.52
CA HIS A 22 8.86 -1.45 10.59
C HIS A 22 8.25 -1.19 9.23
N TRP A 23 8.99 -1.57 8.19
CA TRP A 23 8.55 -1.46 6.81
C TRP A 23 9.09 -2.64 6.00
N SER A 24 8.47 -2.87 4.85
CA SER A 24 8.87 -3.92 3.92
C SER A 24 8.68 -3.48 2.47
N LEU A 25 9.31 -4.18 1.54
CA LEU A 25 8.86 -4.18 0.14
C LEU A 25 7.41 -4.66 0.05
N SER A 26 6.65 -4.05 -0.85
CA SER A 26 5.25 -4.42 -1.06
C SER A 26 5.12 -5.82 -1.65
N PRO A 27 4.03 -6.56 -1.34
CA PRO A 27 3.81 -7.89 -1.89
C PRO A 27 3.87 -7.97 -3.41
N ASP A 28 3.41 -6.94 -4.10
CA ASP A 28 3.42 -6.92 -5.56
C ASP A 28 4.85 -6.76 -6.11
N PHE A 29 5.63 -5.89 -5.48
CA PHE A 29 7.03 -5.67 -5.87
C PHE A 29 7.89 -6.89 -5.53
N VAL A 30 7.70 -7.51 -4.36
CA VAL A 30 8.35 -8.77 -3.98
C VAL A 30 8.07 -9.86 -5.02
N LYS A 31 6.80 -10.05 -5.39
CA LYS A 31 6.43 -11.06 -6.42
C LYS A 31 7.03 -10.72 -7.78
N ALA A 32 7.14 -9.45 -8.13
CA ALA A 32 7.75 -9.03 -9.39
C ALA A 32 9.26 -9.32 -9.42
N LEU A 33 9.96 -9.10 -8.31
CA LEU A 33 11.38 -9.42 -8.14
C LEU A 33 11.61 -10.92 -8.28
N ILE A 34 10.86 -11.74 -7.54
CA ILE A 34 11.00 -13.21 -7.57
C ILE A 34 10.75 -13.77 -8.97
N ASN A 35 9.73 -13.25 -9.66
CA ASN A 35 9.35 -13.72 -10.99
C ASN A 35 10.16 -13.06 -12.13
N MET A 36 11.14 -12.20 -11.82
CA MET A 36 11.90 -11.41 -12.81
C MET A 36 11.01 -10.60 -13.78
N LYS A 37 9.87 -10.11 -13.29
CA LYS A 37 8.85 -9.37 -14.05
C LYS A 37 8.74 -7.91 -13.60
N LEU A 38 9.86 -7.19 -13.66
CA LEU A 38 9.95 -5.80 -13.22
C LEU A 38 9.46 -4.76 -14.24
N ASN A 39 9.12 -5.17 -15.46
CA ASN A 39 8.77 -4.25 -16.55
C ASN A 39 7.63 -3.30 -16.14
N GLY A 40 7.98 -2.02 -15.96
CA GLY A 40 7.05 -0.96 -15.58
C GLY A 40 6.49 -1.04 -14.16
N GLN A 41 7.05 -1.89 -13.28
CA GLN A 41 6.67 -1.90 -11.87
C GLN A 41 7.45 -0.86 -11.07
N TYR A 42 6.71 -0.04 -10.32
CA TYR A 42 7.30 0.91 -9.38
C TYR A 42 7.83 0.19 -8.14
N PHE A 43 8.91 0.72 -7.56
CA PHE A 43 9.38 0.32 -6.25
C PHE A 43 8.26 0.53 -5.23
N GLY A 44 7.80 -0.56 -4.61
CA GLY A 44 6.65 -0.55 -3.72
C GLY A 44 7.05 -0.72 -2.27
N ILE A 45 6.58 0.17 -1.40
CA ILE A 45 6.78 0.11 0.05
C ILE A 45 5.49 -0.39 0.72
N CYS A 46 5.61 -1.05 1.86
CA CYS A 46 4.50 -1.54 2.65
C CYS A 46 4.76 -1.37 4.16
N LEU A 47 3.79 -0.81 4.88
CA LEU A 47 3.82 -0.61 6.33
C LEU A 47 2.39 -0.50 6.92
N TYR A 48 2.25 -0.55 8.24
CA TYR A 48 0.94 -0.42 8.89
C TYR A 48 0.34 0.97 8.74
N TRP A 49 -0.98 1.04 8.62
CA TRP A 49 -1.70 2.32 8.60
C TRP A 49 -1.35 3.24 9.77
N ALA A 50 -1.28 2.70 10.99
CA ALA A 50 -0.94 3.48 12.18
C ALA A 50 0.47 4.10 12.08
N ASP A 51 1.43 3.35 11.55
CA ASP A 51 2.80 3.82 11.35
C ASP A 51 2.87 4.89 10.26
N PHE A 52 2.08 4.75 9.19
CA PHE A 52 1.97 5.78 8.17
C PHE A 52 1.44 7.10 8.75
N ILE A 53 0.38 7.04 9.56
CA ILE A 53 -0.17 8.22 10.24
C ILE A 53 0.86 8.87 11.16
N LYS A 54 1.65 8.07 11.88
CA LYS A 54 2.73 8.57 12.72
C LYS A 54 3.81 9.31 11.91
N LEU A 55 4.22 8.76 10.76
CA LEU A 55 5.18 9.40 9.86
C LEU A 55 4.59 10.67 9.24
N GLN A 56 3.35 10.63 8.78
CA GLN A 56 2.66 11.78 8.18
C GLN A 56 2.47 12.92 9.17
N SER A 57 2.16 12.63 10.43
CA SER A 57 2.06 13.65 11.46
C SER A 57 3.40 14.30 11.81
N ARG A 58 4.51 13.57 11.69
CA ARG A 58 5.87 14.06 12.03
C ARG A 58 6.59 14.71 10.85
N PHE A 59 6.33 14.23 9.65
CA PHE A 59 7.02 14.58 8.41
C PHE A 59 6.02 14.81 7.25
N PRO A 60 5.05 15.74 7.40
CA PRO A 60 3.96 15.95 6.44
C PRO A 60 4.43 16.41 5.05
N GLU A 61 5.63 16.99 4.95
CA GLU A 61 6.28 17.38 3.70
C GLU A 61 6.72 16.17 2.86
N TYR A 62 7.03 15.05 3.52
CA TYR A 62 7.47 13.80 2.89
C TYR A 62 6.32 12.80 2.74
N PHE A 63 5.44 12.66 3.72
CA PHE A 63 4.39 11.64 3.72
C PHE A 63 3.03 12.26 3.46
N LYS A 64 2.41 11.88 2.35
CA LYS A 64 1.19 12.52 1.86
C LYS A 64 0.15 11.50 1.44
N TYR A 65 -1.10 11.93 1.49
CA TYR A 65 -2.23 11.24 0.88
C TYR A 65 -3.20 12.28 0.31
N ASP A 66 -4.05 11.88 -0.64
CA ASP A 66 -5.12 12.69 -1.24
C ASP A 66 -4.73 13.91 -2.13
N VAL A 67 -3.49 14.01 -2.63
CA VAL A 67 -3.00 15.25 -3.31
C VAL A 67 -3.29 15.34 -4.82
N VAL A 68 -3.77 14.29 -5.49
CA VAL A 68 -4.02 14.35 -6.95
C VAL A 68 -5.43 13.86 -7.29
N SER A 69 -6.35 14.79 -7.53
CA SER A 69 -7.76 14.51 -7.89
C SER A 69 -7.89 13.73 -9.21
N SER A 70 -6.95 13.92 -10.13
CA SER A 70 -6.95 13.28 -11.46
C SER A 70 -6.33 11.87 -11.47
N SER A 71 -5.53 11.50 -10.47
CA SER A 71 -4.89 10.20 -10.45
C SER A 71 -5.90 9.14 -9.98
N ARG A 72 -5.94 7.99 -10.66
CA ARG A 72 -6.68 6.80 -10.19
C ARG A 72 -5.96 6.08 -9.05
N ASN A 73 -4.93 6.70 -8.46
CA ASN A 73 -4.23 6.15 -7.33
C ASN A 73 -4.79 6.78 -6.05
N TRP A 74 -5.15 5.91 -5.11
CA TRP A 74 -5.59 6.29 -3.77
C TRP A 74 -4.60 5.81 -2.72
N LEU A 75 -3.45 5.25 -3.09
CA LEU A 75 -2.47 4.89 -2.08
C LEU A 75 -1.82 6.16 -1.53
N PRO A 76 -1.52 6.19 -0.22
CA PRO A 76 -0.60 7.19 0.30
C PRO A 76 0.78 7.04 -0.36
N PHE A 77 1.59 8.08 -0.24
CA PHE A 77 2.91 8.08 -0.82
C PHE A 77 3.93 8.83 0.03
N TYR A 78 5.18 8.47 -0.20
CA TYR A 78 6.37 9.17 0.25
C TYR A 78 6.95 9.97 -0.92
N LEU A 79 7.17 11.26 -0.72
CA LEU A 79 7.72 12.20 -1.69
C LEU A 79 9.15 12.52 -1.31
N TYR A 80 10.09 12.26 -2.21
CA TYR A 80 11.50 12.60 -2.02
C TYR A 80 12.08 13.13 -3.31
N ASP A 81 12.63 14.35 -3.27
CA ASP A 81 13.26 15.00 -4.43
C ASP A 81 12.37 14.97 -5.69
N GLY A 82 11.09 15.31 -5.51
CA GLY A 82 10.07 15.29 -6.57
C GLY A 82 9.59 13.90 -7.01
N GLN A 83 10.18 12.81 -6.51
CA GLN A 83 9.76 11.45 -6.83
C GLN A 83 8.73 10.90 -5.85
N ILE A 84 7.72 10.21 -6.39
CA ILE A 84 6.61 9.62 -5.63
C ILE A 84 6.84 8.12 -5.47
N PHE A 85 6.83 7.66 -4.22
CA PHE A 85 6.90 6.25 -3.84
C PHE A 85 5.59 5.85 -3.17
N TYR A 86 4.77 5.06 -3.86
CA TYR A 86 3.49 4.63 -3.31
C TYR A 86 3.67 3.59 -2.19
N ILE A 87 2.88 3.76 -1.14
CA ILE A 87 2.91 2.93 0.05
C ILE A 87 1.62 2.10 0.10
N GLN A 88 1.78 0.78 0.07
CA GLN A 88 0.70 -0.14 0.41
C GLN A 88 0.52 -0.17 1.92
N LEU A 89 -0.73 -0.16 2.36
CA LEU A 89 -1.07 -0.09 3.78
C LEU A 89 -1.49 -1.46 4.30
N ILE A 90 -0.93 -1.86 5.43
CA ILE A 90 -1.43 -3.00 6.20
C ILE A 90 -2.47 -2.49 7.20
N VAL A 91 -3.65 -3.10 7.19
CA VAL A 91 -4.79 -2.77 8.06
C VAL A 91 -5.25 -4.04 8.75
N GLY A 92 -5.37 -4.00 10.08
CA GLY A 92 -6.01 -5.08 10.84
C GLY A 92 -7.50 -5.14 10.50
N THR A 93 -8.01 -6.32 10.16
CA THR A 93 -9.40 -6.52 9.73
C THR A 93 -9.96 -7.85 10.23
N SER A 94 -11.23 -8.11 9.94
CA SER A 94 -11.91 -9.36 10.24
C SER A 94 -12.86 -9.76 9.11
N GLU A 95 -13.29 -11.02 9.10
CA GLU A 95 -14.35 -11.45 8.19
C GLU A 95 -15.63 -10.63 8.34
N THR A 96 -15.94 -10.20 9.56
CA THR A 96 -17.11 -9.37 9.86
C THR A 96 -17.04 -8.04 9.13
N MET A 97 -15.89 -7.36 9.15
CA MET A 97 -15.68 -6.11 8.42
C MET A 97 -15.81 -6.31 6.91
N ILE A 98 -15.23 -7.39 6.37
CA ILE A 98 -15.29 -7.70 4.94
C ILE A 98 -16.74 -7.96 4.49
N LYS A 99 -17.50 -8.75 5.26
CA LYS A 99 -18.91 -9.07 4.94
C LYS A 99 -19.84 -7.86 5.06
N LYS A 100 -19.50 -6.88 5.92
CA LYS A 100 -20.24 -5.63 6.12
C LYS A 100 -19.89 -4.54 5.11
N LEU A 101 -18.93 -4.78 4.22
CA LEU A 101 -18.50 -3.77 3.26
C LEU A 101 -19.65 -3.37 2.33
N ASP A 102 -19.98 -2.08 2.33
CA ASP A 102 -21.09 -1.56 1.54
C ASP A 102 -20.86 -1.75 0.03
N LYS A 103 -21.92 -2.14 -0.69
CA LYS A 103 -21.88 -2.32 -2.14
C LYS A 103 -21.47 -1.03 -2.86
N LYS A 104 -21.85 0.15 -2.36
CA LYS A 104 -21.39 1.42 -2.98
C LYS A 104 -19.89 1.60 -2.79
N MET A 105 -19.34 1.30 -1.61
CA MET A 105 -17.89 1.32 -1.38
C MET A 105 -17.16 0.33 -2.32
N ILE A 106 -17.65 -0.90 -2.45
CA ILE A 106 -17.08 -1.89 -3.38
C ILE A 106 -17.09 -1.38 -4.83
N ASN A 107 -18.22 -0.82 -5.27
CA ASN A 107 -18.34 -0.28 -6.63
C ASN A 107 -17.44 0.94 -6.84
N ALA A 108 -17.33 1.81 -5.83
CA ALA A 108 -16.44 2.97 -5.86
C ALA A 108 -14.97 2.54 -5.95
N LEU A 109 -14.55 1.56 -5.14
CA LEU A 109 -13.22 0.95 -5.22
C LEU A 109 -12.96 0.41 -6.63
N LYS A 110 -13.81 -0.50 -7.13
CA LYS A 110 -13.64 -1.08 -8.48
C LYS A 110 -13.61 -0.04 -9.60
N PHE A 111 -14.41 1.01 -9.47
CA PHE A 111 -14.46 2.08 -10.46
C PHE A 111 -13.21 2.93 -10.41
N TRP A 112 -12.80 3.39 -9.23
CA TRP A 112 -11.67 4.31 -9.08
C TRP A 112 -10.30 3.64 -9.12
N SER A 113 -10.21 2.30 -9.03
CA SER A 113 -8.93 1.58 -9.12
C SER A 113 -8.23 1.78 -10.45
N ASN A 114 -6.92 1.59 -10.44
CA ASN A 114 -6.09 1.54 -11.65
C ASN A 114 -6.20 0.21 -12.43
N SER A 115 -7.42 -0.31 -12.61
CA SER A 115 -7.71 -1.53 -13.37
C SER A 115 -8.41 -1.21 -14.70
N LYS A 116 -8.36 -2.14 -15.65
CA LYS A 116 -9.16 -2.06 -16.88
C LYS A 116 -10.64 -2.15 -16.49
N ARG A 117 -11.43 -1.13 -16.85
CA ARG A 117 -12.86 -1.08 -16.50
C ARG A 117 -13.67 -1.90 -17.50
N SER A 118 -14.46 -2.82 -16.98
CA SER A 118 -15.58 -3.36 -17.75
C SER A 118 -16.68 -2.29 -17.91
N ILE A 119 -17.52 -2.42 -18.93
CA ILE A 119 -18.71 -1.59 -19.14
C ILE A 119 -19.61 -1.63 -17.88
N TRP A 120 -19.75 -2.81 -17.27
CA TRP A 120 -20.50 -2.99 -16.02
C TRP A 120 -19.93 -2.19 -14.85
N THR A 121 -18.60 -2.19 -14.70
CA THR A 121 -17.91 -1.40 -13.66
C THR A 121 -18.16 0.09 -13.88
N TYR A 122 -18.16 0.55 -15.13
CA TYR A 122 -18.44 1.93 -15.46
C TYR A 122 -19.85 2.34 -15.02
N PHE A 123 -20.89 1.60 -15.40
CA PHE A 123 -22.27 1.93 -15.03
C PHE A 123 -22.53 1.89 -13.52
N LYS A 124 -21.96 0.90 -12.81
CA LYS A 124 -22.13 0.78 -11.34
C LYS A 124 -21.36 1.83 -10.54
N GLY A 125 -20.32 2.42 -11.13
CA GLY A 125 -19.44 3.35 -10.45
C GLY A 125 -19.59 4.81 -10.87
N LYS A 126 -20.24 5.08 -12.00
CA LYS A 126 -20.46 6.45 -12.49
C LYS A 126 -21.24 7.25 -11.44
N GLY A 127 -20.69 8.40 -11.05
CA GLY A 127 -21.28 9.29 -10.05
C GLY A 127 -20.94 8.95 -8.60
N LEU A 128 -20.26 7.83 -8.32
CA LEU A 128 -19.76 7.55 -6.97
C LEU A 128 -18.53 8.43 -6.67
N PRO A 129 -18.43 9.01 -5.46
CA PRO A 129 -17.26 9.79 -5.07
C PRO A 129 -16.01 8.92 -5.05
N LYS A 130 -14.84 9.53 -5.32
CA LYS A 130 -13.55 8.86 -5.17
C LYS A 130 -13.34 8.54 -3.69
N PRO A 131 -13.11 7.27 -3.30
CA PRO A 131 -12.75 6.93 -1.93
C PRO A 131 -11.42 7.59 -1.56
N THR A 132 -11.36 8.22 -0.39
CA THR A 132 -10.10 8.67 0.22
C THR A 132 -9.38 7.51 0.88
N VAL A 133 -8.06 7.59 1.07
CA VAL A 133 -7.29 6.58 1.84
C VAL A 133 -7.99 6.24 3.15
N ASN A 134 -8.36 7.29 3.89
CA ASN A 134 -8.98 7.13 5.20
C ASN A 134 -10.33 6.39 5.11
N SER A 135 -11.17 6.72 4.12
CA SER A 135 -12.46 6.03 3.94
C SER A 135 -12.28 4.54 3.62
N ILE A 136 -11.25 4.19 2.84
CA ILE A 136 -10.93 2.79 2.53
C ILE A 136 -10.47 2.08 3.80
N VAL A 137 -9.50 2.65 4.52
CA VAL A 137 -8.96 2.06 5.75
C VAL A 137 -10.08 1.84 6.76
N MET A 138 -10.91 2.85 7.03
CA MET A 138 -12.00 2.75 8.01
C MET A 138 -13.07 1.73 7.62
N ALA A 139 -13.27 1.46 6.33
CA ALA A 139 -14.19 0.42 5.88
C ALA A 139 -13.70 -1.01 6.21
N PHE A 140 -12.41 -1.20 6.43
CA PHE A 140 -11.81 -2.51 6.74
C PHE A 140 -11.27 -2.62 8.17
N LEU A 141 -10.96 -1.51 8.82
CA LEU A 141 -10.31 -1.49 10.13
C LEU A 141 -11.18 -2.16 11.21
N ASP A 142 -10.64 -3.19 11.84
CA ASP A 142 -11.25 -3.83 13.01
C ASP A 142 -10.37 -3.59 14.26
N PRO A 143 -10.91 -3.05 15.36
CA PRO A 143 -10.20 -2.94 16.63
C PRO A 143 -9.74 -4.29 17.23
N LYS A 144 -10.40 -5.39 16.85
CA LYS A 144 -10.06 -6.77 17.25
C LYS A 144 -9.78 -7.61 15.99
N PRO A 145 -8.68 -7.34 15.29
CA PRO A 145 -8.41 -7.95 14.00
C PRO A 145 -8.13 -9.45 14.15
N THR A 146 -8.68 -10.25 13.25
CA THR A 146 -8.39 -11.68 13.13
C THR A 146 -7.49 -12.00 11.94
N GLN A 147 -7.24 -11.00 11.10
CA GLN A 147 -6.36 -11.08 9.93
C GLN A 147 -5.91 -9.67 9.52
N PHE A 148 -5.01 -9.59 8.55
CA PHE A 148 -4.48 -8.36 7.99
C PHE A 148 -4.85 -8.23 6.52
N LEU A 149 -5.27 -7.04 6.12
CA LEU A 149 -5.46 -6.65 4.73
C LEU A 149 -4.29 -5.79 4.28
N VAL A 150 -3.67 -6.13 3.15
CA VAL A 150 -2.79 -5.23 2.42
C VAL A 150 -3.59 -4.52 1.33
N ILE A 151 -3.75 -3.21 1.48
CA ILE A 151 -4.45 -2.34 0.54
C ILE A 151 -3.55 -2.06 -0.66
N ASN A 152 -4.12 -2.22 -1.85
CA ASN A 152 -3.47 -1.95 -3.14
C ASN A 152 -4.17 -0.79 -3.87
N ASN A 153 -3.56 -0.27 -4.93
CA ASN A 153 -4.20 0.66 -5.87
C ASN A 153 -5.26 -0.05 -6.76
N VAL A 154 -5.23 -1.39 -6.81
CA VAL A 154 -6.21 -2.21 -7.53
C VAL A 154 -7.00 -3.02 -6.51
N TYR A 155 -8.33 -2.83 -6.46
CA TYR A 155 -9.19 -3.52 -5.49
C TYR A 155 -9.05 -5.05 -5.57
N GLU A 156 -8.99 -5.59 -6.79
CA GLU A 156 -8.84 -7.03 -7.04
C GLU A 156 -7.47 -7.58 -6.58
N LYS A 157 -6.51 -6.70 -6.28
CA LYS A 157 -5.19 -7.06 -5.74
C LYS A 157 -5.08 -6.88 -4.23
N PHE A 158 -6.19 -6.61 -3.54
CA PHE A 158 -6.22 -6.63 -2.08
C PHE A 158 -5.87 -8.04 -1.61
N LYS A 159 -4.94 -8.15 -0.65
CA LYS A 159 -4.44 -9.44 -0.16
C LYS A 159 -4.72 -9.56 1.33
N PHE A 160 -5.29 -10.70 1.72
CA PHE A 160 -5.58 -11.02 3.11
C PHE A 160 -4.55 -12.02 3.64
N TYR A 161 -4.06 -11.77 4.85
CA TYR A 161 -3.06 -12.57 5.53
C TYR A 161 -3.54 -12.87 6.94
N LYS A 162 -3.59 -14.16 7.32
CA LYS A 162 -4.00 -14.56 8.68
C LYS A 162 -3.02 -14.10 9.75
N ASN A 163 -1.73 -14.00 9.41
CA ASN A 163 -0.68 -13.55 10.30
C ASN A 163 0.37 -12.79 9.48
N LEU A 164 0.80 -11.64 9.99
CA LEU A 164 1.96 -10.89 9.50
C LEU A 164 2.86 -10.63 10.71
N ASN A 165 4.04 -11.26 10.71
CA ASN A 165 4.97 -11.18 11.83
C ASN A 165 6.23 -10.41 11.43
N TRP A 166 6.40 -9.21 11.98
CA TRP A 166 7.60 -8.39 11.75
C TRP A 166 8.87 -8.93 12.40
N ASN A 167 8.76 -9.89 13.31
CA ASN A 167 9.92 -10.61 13.83
C ASN A 167 10.49 -11.59 12.80
N ASN A 168 9.71 -11.96 11.79
CA ASN A 168 10.10 -12.86 10.71
C ASN A 168 10.23 -12.07 9.40
N LEU A 169 11.25 -11.20 9.36
CA LEU A 169 11.62 -10.48 8.14
C LEU A 169 12.65 -11.28 7.36
N ASP A 170 12.37 -11.46 6.08
CA ASP A 170 13.34 -11.88 5.10
C ASP A 170 13.99 -10.66 4.44
N TYR A 171 15.07 -10.90 3.70
CA TYR A 171 15.66 -9.90 2.83
C TYR A 171 15.61 -10.36 1.38
N ILE A 172 15.37 -9.43 0.48
CA ILE A 172 15.53 -9.62 -0.97
C ILE A 172 16.61 -8.67 -1.45
N GLU A 173 17.52 -9.22 -2.26
CA GLU A 173 18.53 -8.43 -2.94
C GLU A 173 17.98 -7.92 -4.28
N TYR A 174 18.12 -6.63 -4.51
CA TYR A 174 17.79 -5.98 -5.77
C TYR A 174 18.84 -4.92 -6.08
N GLU A 175 19.53 -5.08 -7.22
CA GLU A 175 20.62 -4.20 -7.66
C GLU A 175 21.71 -3.96 -6.60
N GLY A 176 22.12 -5.03 -5.91
CA GLY A 176 23.17 -4.99 -4.90
C GLY A 176 22.75 -4.34 -3.57
N GLN A 177 21.47 -4.01 -3.40
CA GLN A 177 20.89 -3.52 -2.15
C GLN A 177 19.99 -4.59 -1.52
N LYS A 178 20.03 -4.73 -0.20
CA LYS A 178 19.15 -5.64 0.55
C LYS A 178 17.99 -4.87 1.14
N PHE A 179 16.78 -5.33 0.86
CA PHE A 179 15.56 -4.70 1.36
C PHE A 179 14.77 -5.68 2.24
N PRO A 180 14.17 -5.20 3.35
CA PRO A 180 13.33 -6.02 4.19
C PRO A 180 12.04 -6.41 3.45
N CYS A 181 11.60 -7.64 3.63
CA CYS A 181 10.31 -8.11 3.14
C CYS A 181 9.68 -9.08 4.16
N LEU A 182 8.36 -9.03 4.31
CA LEU A 182 7.66 -10.03 5.12
C LEU A 182 7.71 -11.38 4.39
N SER A 183 8.14 -12.44 5.06
CA SER A 183 8.31 -13.76 4.42
C SER A 183 6.99 -14.26 3.79
N ASN A 184 5.84 -13.91 4.37
CA ASN A 184 4.51 -14.20 3.83
C ASN A 184 4.26 -13.62 2.42
N PHE A 185 5.01 -12.62 1.99
CA PHE A 185 4.84 -12.00 0.68
C PHE A 185 5.50 -12.78 -0.45
N LYS A 186 6.38 -13.74 -0.10
CA LYS A 186 7.04 -14.64 -1.05
C LYS A 186 6.18 -15.83 -1.46
N GLN A 187 5.12 -16.11 -0.71
CA GLN A 187 4.10 -17.14 -1.00
C GLN A 187 3.11 -16.61 -2.05
#